data_AF-A0A8D8BQH2-F1
#
_entry.id   AF-A0A8D8BQH2-F1
#
_cell.length_a   1.000
_cell.length_b   1.000
_cell.length_c   1.000
_cell.angle_alpha   90.00
_cell.angle_beta   90.00
_cell.angle_gamma   90.00
#
_symmetry.space_group_name_H-M   'P 1'
#
loop_
_entity.id
_entity.type
_entity.pdbx_description
1 polymer ?
#
loop_
_entity_poly.entity_id
_entity_poly.type
_entity_poly.pdbx_seq_one_letter_code
_entity_poly.pdbx_strand_id
1 'polypeptide(L)'
;MRFVNVSHYNLFFTVNMTFVTRITLSHNKLKVVPPGVANLINLEILNISNNQLEELPLSLSSMPKLRILNCSINRLNTLPRGFGAFPVLEVLDLSYNNLSEKVLPGNFFMMDSLRALYLGDNDFEFL
;
A
#
# COMPACT_ATOMS: atom_id res chain seq x y z
N MET A 1 -11.32 16.10 -10.24
CA MET A 1 -10.74 14.80 -9.84
C MET A 1 -11.79 14.07 -9.01
N ARG A 2 -12.20 12.86 -9.42
CA ARG A 2 -13.26 12.11 -8.73
C ARG A 2 -12.64 11.33 -7.57
N PHE A 3 -12.95 11.73 -6.33
CA PHE A 3 -12.63 10.96 -5.14
C PHE A 3 -13.72 9.91 -4.95
N VAL A 4 -13.35 8.65 -4.80
CA VAL A 4 -14.28 7.56 -4.46
C VAL A 4 -14.02 7.20 -3.01
N ASN A 5 -14.93 7.58 -2.11
CA ASN A 5 -14.96 7.09 -0.74
C ASN A 5 -15.80 5.80 -0.72
N VAL A 6 -15.17 4.66 -0.46
CA VAL A 6 -15.78 3.32 -0.54
C VAL A 6 -15.73 2.60 0.81
N SER A 7 -16.23 3.28 1.85
CA SER A 7 -16.38 2.71 3.20
C SER A 7 -17.43 1.60 3.32
N HIS A 8 -18.12 1.22 2.23
CA HIS A 8 -19.10 0.14 2.22
C HIS A 8 -18.70 -0.92 1.18
N TYR A 9 -18.33 -2.09 1.69
CA TYR A 9 -17.98 -3.31 0.95
C TYR A 9 -19.07 -3.63 -0.08
N ASN A 10 -18.81 -3.41 -1.38
CA ASN A 10 -19.37 -4.13 -2.54
C ASN A 10 -19.23 -3.40 -3.89
N LEU A 11 -18.66 -2.19 -3.95
CA LEU A 11 -18.57 -1.43 -5.21
C LEU A 11 -17.47 -1.86 -6.18
N PHE A 12 -16.57 -2.78 -5.81
CA PHE A 12 -15.44 -3.18 -6.66
C PHE A 12 -15.75 -4.32 -7.64
N PHE A 13 -16.92 -4.98 -7.55
CA PHE A 13 -17.18 -6.19 -8.32
C PHE A 13 -17.82 -5.97 -9.70
N THR A 14 -18.30 -4.76 -10.03
CA THR A 14 -19.11 -4.55 -11.24
C THR A 14 -18.83 -3.30 -12.06
N VAL A 15 -17.81 -2.50 -11.75
CA VAL A 15 -17.46 -1.32 -12.57
C VAL A 15 -16.03 -1.43 -13.08
N ASN A 16 -15.87 -1.45 -14.40
CA ASN A 16 -14.59 -1.36 -15.08
C ASN A 16 -13.97 0.04 -14.80
N MET A 17 -13.20 0.15 -13.74
CA MET A 17 -12.61 1.39 -13.23
C MET A 17 -11.26 1.68 -13.89
N THR A 18 -11.16 1.53 -15.21
CA THR A 18 -9.93 1.73 -15.99
C THR A 18 -9.36 3.14 -15.92
N PHE A 19 -10.13 4.14 -15.47
CA PHE A 19 -9.65 5.52 -15.40
C PHE A 19 -9.22 5.96 -14.00
N VAL A 20 -9.32 5.10 -12.99
CA VAL A 20 -8.97 5.48 -11.62
C VAL A 20 -7.45 5.52 -11.46
N THR A 21 -6.92 6.71 -11.24
CA THR A 21 -5.49 6.94 -10.99
C THR A 21 -5.18 7.25 -9.53
N ARG A 22 -6.19 7.60 -8.71
CA ARG A 22 -6.00 7.97 -7.31
C ARG A 22 -7.12 7.44 -6.44
N ILE A 23 -6.78 6.78 -5.34
CA ILE A 23 -7.71 6.30 -4.32
C ILE A 23 -7.25 6.78 -2.94
N THR A 24 -8.22 7.26 -2.15
CA THR A 24 -8.03 7.51 -0.71
C THR A 24 -9.06 6.69 0.06
N LEU A 25 -8.57 5.84 0.95
CA LEU A 25 -9.32 5.01 1.89
C LEU A 25 -8.90 5.30 3.34
N SER A 26 -8.24 6.44 3.55
CA SER A 26 -7.69 6.80 4.85
C SER A 26 -8.76 7.10 5.89
N HIS A 27 -8.41 6.96 7.17
CA HIS A 27 -9.30 7.18 8.32
C HIS A 27 -10.54 6.28 8.31
N ASN A 28 -10.34 4.99 8.04
CA ASN A 28 -11.38 3.98 8.10
C ASN A 28 -11.03 2.90 9.14
N LYS A 29 -11.79 1.80 9.15
CA LYS A 29 -11.56 0.63 10.00
C LYS A 29 -11.21 -0.60 9.16
N LEU A 30 -10.53 -0.40 8.03
CA LEU A 30 -10.18 -1.50 7.12
C LEU A 30 -9.15 -2.40 7.80
N LYS A 31 -9.47 -3.70 7.85
CA LYS A 31 -8.54 -4.76 8.30
C LYS A 31 -7.75 -5.38 7.16
N VAL A 32 -8.26 -5.27 5.94
CA VAL A 32 -7.64 -5.77 4.71
C VAL A 32 -7.78 -4.73 3.61
N VAL A 33 -6.83 -4.72 2.68
CA VAL A 33 -6.95 -3.97 1.44
C VAL A 33 -8.09 -4.58 0.60
N PRO A 34 -9.07 -3.81 0.11
CA PRO A 34 -10.15 -4.36 -0.70
C PRO A 34 -9.59 -5.07 -1.95
N PRO A 35 -9.97 -6.33 -2.25
CA PRO A 35 -9.36 -7.12 -3.31
C PRO A 35 -9.35 -6.46 -4.70
N GLY A 36 -10.34 -5.61 -5.00
CA GLY A 36 -10.42 -4.91 -6.27
C GLY A 36 -9.39 -3.80 -6.48
N VAL A 37 -8.69 -3.35 -5.43
CA VAL A 37 -7.67 -2.29 -5.54
C VAL A 37 -6.54 -2.70 -6.48
N ALA A 38 -6.09 -3.96 -6.40
CA ALA A 38 -5.03 -4.47 -7.24
C ALA A 38 -5.43 -4.64 -8.72
N ASN A 39 -6.73 -4.63 -9.03
CA ASN A 39 -7.24 -4.71 -10.41
C ASN A 39 -7.21 -3.34 -11.12
N LEU A 40 -6.91 -2.26 -10.39
CA LEU A 40 -6.85 -0.91 -10.94
C LEU A 40 -5.49 -0.66 -11.59
N ILE A 41 -5.29 -1.21 -12.78
CA ILE A 41 -4.03 -1.16 -13.53
C ILE A 41 -3.52 0.26 -13.84
N ASN A 42 -4.37 1.28 -13.70
CA ASN A 42 -4.02 2.68 -13.90
C ASN A 42 -3.83 3.46 -12.59
N LEU A 43 -3.92 2.81 -11.44
CA LEU A 43 -3.76 3.48 -10.14
C LEU A 43 -2.31 3.92 -9.94
N GLU A 44 -2.13 5.22 -9.69
CA GLU A 44 -0.85 5.86 -9.45
C GLU A 44 -0.64 6.22 -7.97
N ILE A 45 -1.73 6.54 -7.26
CA ILE A 45 -1.68 6.92 -5.84
C ILE A 45 -2.70 6.11 -5.07
N LEU A 46 -2.22 5.39 -4.06
CA LEU A 46 -3.05 4.72 -3.06
C LEU A 46 -2.71 5.26 -1.68
N ASN A 47 -3.69 5.92 -1.05
CA ASN A 47 -3.62 6.29 0.36
C ASN A 47 -4.60 5.44 1.16
N ILE A 48 -4.07 4.55 2.00
CA ILE A 48 -4.85 3.70 2.93
C ILE A 48 -4.40 3.92 4.38
N SER A 49 -3.81 5.09 4.66
CA SER A 49 -3.33 5.44 6.00
C SER A 49 -4.45 5.51 7.05
N ASN A 50 -4.09 5.37 8.32
CA ASN A 50 -5.05 5.44 9.43
C ASN A 50 -6.19 4.42 9.29
N ASN A 51 -5.80 3.14 9.29
CA ASN A 51 -6.67 1.98 9.23
C ASN A 51 -6.20 0.92 10.25
N GLN A 52 -6.61 -0.34 10.09
CA GLN A 52 -6.29 -1.45 10.98
C GLN A 52 -5.67 -2.62 10.18
N LEU A 53 -4.94 -2.33 9.11
CA LEU A 53 -4.31 -3.34 8.27
C LEU A 53 -3.19 -4.06 9.03
N GLU A 54 -3.20 -5.38 9.02
CA GLU A 54 -2.13 -6.22 9.59
C GLU A 54 -1.16 -6.74 8.50
N GLU A 55 -1.63 -6.83 7.27
CA GLU A 55 -0.86 -7.25 6.10
C GLU A 55 -1.28 -6.49 4.83
N LEU A 56 -0.42 -6.54 3.80
CA LEU A 56 -0.70 -6.05 2.45
C LEU A 56 -0.76 -7.23 1.46
N PRO A 57 -1.67 -7.21 0.46
CA PRO A 57 -1.72 -8.25 -0.54
C PRO A 57 -0.48 -8.19 -1.46
N LEU A 58 0.05 -9.36 -1.82
CA LEU A 58 1.18 -9.49 -2.75
C LEU A 58 0.95 -8.77 -4.09
N SER A 59 -0.29 -8.75 -4.57
CA SER A 59 -0.65 -8.10 -5.84
C SER A 59 -0.45 -6.59 -5.84
N LEU A 60 -0.27 -5.95 -4.68
CA LEU A 60 0.00 -4.52 -4.61
C LEU A 60 1.38 -4.18 -5.20
N SER A 61 2.38 -5.05 -4.97
CA SER A 61 3.75 -4.84 -5.47
C SER A 61 3.90 -5.11 -6.96
N SER A 62 2.87 -5.61 -7.66
CA SER A 62 2.89 -5.80 -9.12
C SER A 62 2.09 -4.74 -9.89
N MET A 63 1.57 -3.72 -9.20
CA MET A 63 0.77 -2.69 -9.85
C MET A 63 1.64 -1.83 -10.78
N PRO A 64 1.35 -1.77 -12.10
CA PRO A 64 2.31 -1.28 -13.09
C PRO A 64 2.50 0.23 -13.08
N LYS A 65 1.61 0.99 -12.43
CA LYS A 65 1.63 2.45 -12.41
C LYS A 65 1.67 3.06 -11.01
N LEU A 66 1.71 2.24 -9.95
CA LEU A 66 1.64 2.76 -8.59
C LEU A 66 2.95 3.47 -8.23
N ARG A 67 2.87 4.79 -8.03
CA ARG A 67 4.01 5.68 -7.73
C ARG A 67 4.06 6.09 -6.27
N ILE A 68 2.89 6.23 -5.64
CA ILE A 68 2.78 6.66 -4.24
C ILE A 68 1.90 5.66 -3.49
N LEU A 69 2.47 5.05 -2.46
CA LEU A 69 1.77 4.18 -1.53
C LEU A 69 1.92 4.71 -0.11
N ASN A 70 0.81 5.15 0.49
CA ASN A 70 0.76 5.52 1.89
C ASN A 70 -0.05 4.49 2.68
N CYS A 71 0.65 3.72 3.50
CA CYS A 71 0.11 2.73 4.43
C CYS A 71 0.41 3.11 5.90
N SER A 72 0.74 4.36 6.17
CA SER A 72 1.06 4.83 7.53
C SER A 72 -0.11 4.69 8.50
N ILE A 73 0.17 4.61 9.80
CA ILE A 73 -0.84 4.53 10.86
C ILE A 73 -1.75 3.31 10.60
N ASN A 74 -1.13 2.13 10.57
CA ASN A 74 -1.79 0.84 10.48
C ASN A 74 -1.22 -0.09 11.57
N ARG A 75 -1.37 -1.40 11.40
CA ARG A 75 -0.86 -2.42 12.33
C ARG A 75 -0.02 -3.44 11.56
N LEU A 76 0.62 -3.01 10.47
CA LEU A 76 1.40 -3.90 9.62
C LEU A 76 2.53 -4.50 10.43
N ASN A 77 2.51 -5.81 10.59
CA ASN A 77 3.54 -6.57 11.29
C ASN A 77 4.32 -7.49 10.35
N THR A 78 3.97 -7.49 9.06
CA THR A 78 4.61 -8.25 8.00
C THR A 78 4.45 -7.55 6.66
N LEU A 79 5.33 -7.86 5.72
CA LEU A 79 5.20 -7.48 4.32
C LEU A 79 5.24 -8.75 3.45
N PRO A 80 4.42 -8.82 2.38
CA PRO A 80 4.36 -10.02 1.56
C PRO A 80 5.71 -10.30 0.89
N ARG A 81 6.02 -11.58 0.65
CA ARG A 81 7.23 -11.98 -0.09
C ARG A 81 7.26 -11.28 -1.45
N GLY A 82 8.35 -10.59 -1.76
CA GLY A 82 8.46 -9.90 -3.03
C GLY A 82 7.93 -8.47 -3.00
N PHE A 83 7.59 -7.91 -1.83
CA PHE A 83 7.12 -6.53 -1.69
C PHE A 83 8.01 -5.48 -2.38
N GLY A 84 9.32 -5.74 -2.54
CA GLY A 84 10.21 -4.89 -3.32
C GLY A 84 10.01 -4.87 -4.84
N ALA A 85 9.05 -5.60 -5.39
CA ALA A 85 8.86 -5.78 -6.84
C ALA A 85 8.12 -4.64 -7.55
N PHE A 86 7.88 -3.50 -6.88
CA PHE A 86 7.16 -2.38 -7.48
C PHE A 86 7.90 -1.84 -8.71
N PRO A 87 7.27 -1.81 -9.90
CA PRO A 87 7.97 -1.38 -11.12
C PRO A 87 8.37 0.10 -11.11
N VAL A 88 7.57 0.96 -10.47
CA VAL A 88 7.67 2.42 -10.56
C VAL A 88 7.36 3.16 -9.26
N LEU A 89 7.44 2.49 -8.09
CA LEU A 89 7.10 3.12 -6.82
C LEU A 89 8.18 4.14 -6.41
N GLU A 90 7.77 5.38 -6.19
CA GLU A 90 8.65 6.51 -5.87
C GLU A 90 8.57 6.91 -4.40
N VAL A 91 7.39 6.79 -3.79
CA VAL A 91 7.15 7.16 -2.40
C VAL A 91 6.44 6.02 -1.68
N LEU A 92 7.07 5.54 -0.61
CA LEU A 92 6.52 4.53 0.28
C LEU A 92 6.51 5.07 1.71
N ASP A 93 5.32 5.18 2.27
CA ASP A 93 5.13 5.53 3.68
C ASP A 93 4.56 4.34 4.44
N LEU A 94 5.39 3.78 5.33
CA LEU A 94 5.09 2.68 6.24
C LEU A 94 5.20 3.12 7.70
N SER A 95 5.28 4.43 7.98
CA SER A 95 5.42 4.94 9.34
C SER A 95 4.24 4.57 10.24
N TYR A 96 4.43 4.54 11.56
CA TYR A 96 3.38 4.18 12.52
C TYR A 96 2.75 2.80 12.21
N ASN A 97 3.58 1.77 12.21
CA ASN A 97 3.20 0.37 12.04
C ASN A 97 3.95 -0.50 13.08
N ASN A 98 3.93 -1.82 12.91
CA ASN A 98 4.58 -2.79 13.80
C ASN A 98 5.66 -3.59 13.04
N LEU A 99 6.33 -2.98 12.06
CA LEU A 99 7.37 -3.63 11.26
C LEU A 99 8.70 -3.65 12.02
N SER A 100 9.51 -4.67 11.76
CA SER A 100 10.90 -4.78 12.21
C SER A 100 11.76 -5.30 11.07
N GLU A 101 13.08 -5.23 11.19
CA GLU A 101 14.02 -5.70 10.17
C GLU A 101 13.86 -7.20 9.86
N LYS A 102 13.36 -7.99 10.83
CA LYS A 102 13.16 -9.44 10.70
C LYS A 102 12.04 -9.82 9.74
N VAL A 103 11.10 -8.91 9.48
CA VAL A 103 9.93 -9.16 8.61
C VAL A 103 10.04 -8.51 7.24
N LEU A 104 11.13 -7.79 6.96
CA LEU A 104 11.38 -7.22 5.64
C LEU A 104 11.74 -8.34 4.64
N PRO A 105 11.09 -8.42 3.46
CA PRO A 105 11.44 -9.40 2.46
C PRO A 105 12.82 -9.08 1.85
N GLY A 106 13.55 -10.10 1.40
CA GLY A 106 14.93 -9.94 0.91
C GLY A 106 15.09 -8.97 -0.28
N ASN A 107 14.02 -8.64 -0.99
CA ASN A 107 14.05 -7.64 -2.07
C ASN A 107 13.58 -6.24 -1.65
N PHE A 108 13.31 -5.99 -0.35
CA PHE A 108 12.74 -4.73 0.12
C PHE A 108 13.56 -3.50 -0.31
N PHE A 109 14.89 -3.60 -0.26
CA PHE A 109 15.80 -2.53 -0.67
C PHE A 109 16.18 -2.55 -2.16
N MET A 110 15.53 -3.39 -2.97
CA MET A 110 15.75 -3.46 -4.43
C MET A 110 14.76 -2.59 -5.23
N MET A 111 14.04 -1.68 -4.56
CA MET A 111 13.09 -0.78 -5.21
C MET A 111 13.84 0.36 -5.92
N ASP A 112 14.30 0.13 -7.15
CA ASP A 112 15.15 1.07 -7.90
C ASP A 112 14.52 2.45 -8.16
N SER A 113 13.18 2.53 -8.17
CA SER A 113 12.45 3.77 -8.39
C SER A 113 12.24 4.61 -7.13
N LEU A 114 12.53 4.05 -5.94
CA LEU A 114 12.17 4.65 -4.67
C LEU A 114 13.01 5.89 -4.37
N ARG A 115 12.34 7.00 -4.04
CA ARG A 115 12.97 8.30 -3.76
C ARG A 115 12.74 8.75 -2.33
N ALA A 116 11.65 8.30 -1.72
CA ALA A 116 11.31 8.59 -0.34
C ALA A 116 10.75 7.34 0.33
N LEU A 117 11.35 6.98 1.45
CA LEU A 117 10.96 5.86 2.29
C LEU A 117 10.78 6.37 3.72
N TYR A 118 9.58 6.22 4.27
CA TYR A 118 9.27 6.58 5.64
C TYR A 118 8.99 5.32 6.45
N LEU A 119 9.82 5.09 7.48
CA LEU A 119 9.75 3.93 8.36
C LEU A 119 9.65 4.31 9.85
N GLY A 120 9.54 5.61 10.16
CA GLY A 120 9.45 6.08 11.55
C GLY A 120 8.30 5.46 12.32
N ASP A 121 8.44 5.37 13.64
CA ASP A 121 7.43 4.79 14.52
C ASP A 121 7.05 3.34 14.11
N ASN A 122 8.08 2.53 13.90
CA ASN A 122 8.04 1.06 13.79
C ASN A 122 9.01 0.48 14.84
N ASP A 123 9.23 -0.84 14.80
CA ASP A 123 10.11 -1.60 15.70
C ASP A 123 11.46 -1.93 15.04
N PHE A 124 12.07 -0.95 14.37
CA PHE A 124 13.41 -1.09 13.77
C PHE A 124 14.46 -0.68 14.78
N GLU A 125 15.36 -1.61 15.14
CA GLU A 125 16.48 -1.31 16.04
C GLU A 125 17.70 -0.78 15.28
N PHE A 126 17.95 -1.31 14.09
CA PHE A 126 19.11 -0.99 13.26
C PHE A 126 18.67 -0.99 11.79
N LEU A 127 18.55 0.20 11.18
CA LEU A 127 18.29 0.35 9.76
C LEU A 127 19.19 1.42 9.15
#